data_AF-A0A973HNQ9-F1
#
_entry.id   AF-A0A973HNQ9-F1
#
_cell.length_a   1.000
_cell.length_b   1.000
_cell.length_c   1.000
_cell.angle_alpha   90.00
_cell.angle_beta   90.00
_cell.angle_gamma   90.00
#
_symmetry.space_group_name_H-M   'P 1'
#
loop_
_entity.id
_entity.type
_entity.pdbx_description
1 polymer ?
#
loop_
_entity_poly.entity_id
_entity_poly.type
_entity_poly.pdbx_seq_one_letter_code
_entity_poly.pdbx_strand_id
1 'polypeptide(L)'
;MIFLDSEKSIQLDDDFECSSIGEIKELKPNFFEIGFKPEILPDWFQDFLDEHFDGAGVPKEYSFCVRANNLSDTEQTITLRFLFSPAGRQYLAPHHWIKKFGAWTWADATSDDRDYVDIKINLAPKEQVWVASAPLEEPDEVVRKCIELADYFDFLTYREIGRSEQGRPIPVLETPER
;
A
#
# COMPACT_ATOMS: atom_id res chain seq x y z
N MET A 1 0.33 11.73 8.04
CA MET A 1 -0.93 12.49 7.88
C MET A 1 -2.02 11.75 8.63
N ILE A 2 -2.87 12.47 9.35
CA ILE A 2 -4.04 11.91 10.05
C ILE A 2 -5.26 12.71 9.62
N PHE A 3 -6.30 12.02 9.17
CA PHE A 3 -7.61 12.57 8.82
C PHE A 3 -8.65 12.01 9.79
N LEU A 4 -9.53 12.88 10.29
CA LEU A 4 -10.70 12.51 11.08
C LEU A 4 -11.94 13.00 10.33
N ASP A 5 -12.94 12.13 10.21
CA ASP A 5 -14.23 12.50 9.65
C ASP A 5 -14.96 13.55 10.51
N SER A 6 -15.99 14.15 9.91
CA SER A 6 -16.81 15.17 10.56
C SER A 6 -17.46 14.71 11.87
N GLU A 7 -17.81 13.43 11.98
CA GLU A 7 -18.40 12.82 13.18
C GLU A 7 -17.37 12.31 14.19
N LYS A 8 -16.07 12.35 13.84
CA LYS A 8 -14.95 11.79 14.63
C LYS A 8 -15.13 10.31 14.95
N SER A 9 -15.80 9.60 14.07
CA SER A 9 -16.09 8.17 14.15
C SER A 9 -15.07 7.33 13.36
N ILE A 10 -14.41 7.92 12.36
CA ILE A 10 -13.46 7.27 11.47
C ILE A 10 -12.16 8.08 11.43
N GLN A 11 -11.04 7.38 11.65
CA GLN A 11 -9.70 7.93 11.43
C GLN A 11 -9.03 7.22 10.26
N LEU A 12 -8.52 7.99 9.31
CA LEU A 12 -7.68 7.53 8.22
C LEU A 12 -6.27 8.11 8.38
N ASP A 13 -5.23 7.30 8.25
CA ASP A 13 -3.85 7.78 8.36
C ASP A 13 -2.87 6.97 7.49
N ASP A 14 -1.69 7.55 7.28
CA ASP A 14 -0.57 6.98 6.52
C ASP A 14 0.73 6.92 7.34
N ASP A 15 0.63 7.03 8.66
CA ASP A 15 1.79 7.04 9.56
C ASP A 15 2.20 5.61 9.94
N PHE A 16 2.71 4.88 8.94
CA PHE A 16 3.23 3.52 9.03
C PHE A 16 4.10 3.16 7.81
N GLU A 17 4.91 2.10 7.91
CA GLU A 17 5.74 1.62 6.80
C GLU A 17 4.88 1.13 5.61
N CYS A 18 5.40 1.31 4.39
CA CYS A 18 4.70 0.98 3.14
C CYS A 18 3.40 1.78 2.88
N SER A 19 3.10 2.81 3.67
CA SER A 19 1.97 3.69 3.37
C SER A 19 2.16 4.44 2.04
N SER A 20 1.07 4.64 1.32
CA SER A 20 1.09 5.36 0.05
C SER A 20 -0.27 5.99 -0.20
N ILE A 21 -0.45 7.25 0.19
CA ILE A 21 -1.64 8.03 -0.15
C ILE A 21 -1.27 9.51 -0.28
N GLY A 22 -2.10 10.25 -1.03
CA GLY A 22 -2.14 11.70 -1.08
C GLY A 22 -3.21 12.28 -0.14
N GLU A 23 -3.71 13.47 -0.46
CA GLU A 23 -4.72 14.18 0.33
C GLU A 23 -5.99 13.34 0.56
N ILE A 24 -6.56 13.39 1.78
CA ILE A 24 -7.84 12.75 2.13
C ILE A 24 -8.93 13.81 2.24
N LYS A 25 -10.09 13.55 1.63
CA LYS A 25 -11.30 14.38 1.70
C LYS A 25 -12.51 13.52 2.03
N GLU A 26 -13.36 13.99 2.94
CA GLU A 26 -14.71 13.43 3.11
C GLU A 26 -15.64 14.06 2.07
N LEU A 27 -16.19 13.24 1.15
CA LEU A 27 -17.12 13.72 0.13
C LEU A 27 -18.56 13.80 0.67
N LYS A 28 -18.90 12.86 1.55
CA LYS A 28 -20.17 12.72 2.26
C LYS A 28 -19.95 11.77 3.45
N PRO A 29 -20.88 11.67 4.41
CA PRO A 29 -20.72 10.77 5.56
C PRO A 29 -20.33 9.35 5.11
N ASN A 30 -19.28 8.82 5.73
CA ASN A 30 -18.73 7.49 5.44
C ASN A 30 -18.22 7.26 4.01
N PHE A 31 -17.94 8.32 3.25
CA PHE A 31 -17.35 8.23 1.92
C PHE A 31 -16.15 9.18 1.81
N PHE A 32 -14.98 8.59 1.61
CA PHE A 32 -13.70 9.31 1.60
C PHE A 32 -13.02 9.18 0.24
N GLU A 33 -12.58 10.31 -0.30
CA GLU A 33 -11.69 10.38 -1.44
C GLU A 33 -10.25 10.51 -0.98
N ILE A 34 -9.36 9.73 -1.58
CA ILE A 34 -7.96 9.59 -1.22
C ILE A 34 -7.15 9.80 -2.50
N GLY A 35 -6.35 10.85 -2.53
CA GLY A 35 -5.43 11.12 -3.63
C GLY A 35 -4.33 10.06 -3.74
N PHE A 36 -3.66 10.01 -4.88
CA PHE A 36 -2.41 9.27 -5.03
C PHE A 36 -1.23 10.07 -4.43
N LYS A 37 -0.13 9.39 -4.15
CA LYS A 37 1.12 10.01 -3.68
C LYS A 37 2.07 10.16 -4.86
N PRO A 38 2.37 11.40 -5.32
CA PRO A 38 3.34 11.60 -6.39
C PRO A 38 4.73 11.07 -5.96
N GLU A 39 5.46 10.51 -6.92
CA GLU A 39 6.84 10.11 -6.72
C GLU A 39 7.75 11.02 -7.55
N ILE A 40 8.76 11.59 -6.90
CA ILE A 40 9.74 12.41 -7.61
C ILE A 40 10.83 11.47 -8.09
N LEU A 41 10.93 11.31 -9.41
CA LEU A 41 11.97 10.53 -10.06
C LEU A 41 13.09 11.45 -10.54
N PRO A 42 14.35 10.97 -10.57
CA PRO A 42 15.41 11.67 -11.27
C PRO A 42 15.08 11.83 -12.76
N ASP A 43 15.41 12.99 -13.34
CA ASP A 43 15.09 13.32 -14.75
C ASP A 43 15.49 12.21 -15.72
N TRP A 44 16.70 11.65 -15.59
CA TRP A 44 17.18 10.58 -16.47
C TRP A 44 16.29 9.33 -16.46
N PHE A 45 15.68 9.02 -15.31
CA PHE A 45 14.82 7.86 -15.17
C PHE A 45 13.43 8.15 -15.71
N GLN A 46 12.93 9.37 -15.51
CA GLN A 46 11.69 9.81 -16.15
C GLN A 46 11.84 9.78 -17.68
N ASP A 47 12.93 10.32 -18.23
CA ASP A 47 13.21 10.28 -19.67
C ASP A 47 13.22 8.84 -20.20
N PHE A 48 13.84 7.91 -19.46
CA PHE A 48 13.86 6.48 -19.78
C PHE A 48 12.47 5.84 -19.76
N LEU A 49 11.63 6.19 -18.78
CA LEU A 49 10.24 5.73 -18.69
C LEU A 49 9.39 6.28 -19.84
N ASP A 50 9.55 7.54 -20.18
CA ASP A 50 8.81 8.19 -21.27
C ASP A 50 9.20 7.57 -22.63
N GLU A 51 10.49 7.32 -22.87
CA GLU A 51 10.98 6.75 -24.13
C GLU A 51 10.55 5.29 -24.35
N HIS A 52 10.60 4.47 -23.29
CA HIS A 52 10.45 3.02 -23.44
C HIS A 52 9.16 2.44 -22.87
N PHE A 53 8.46 3.19 -22.01
CA PHE A 53 7.29 2.71 -21.28
C PHE A 53 6.11 3.68 -21.32
N ASP A 54 6.12 4.71 -22.18
CA ASP A 54 5.05 5.73 -22.29
C ASP A 54 4.76 6.43 -20.95
N GLY A 55 5.82 6.61 -20.15
CA GLY A 55 5.76 7.18 -18.80
C GLY A 55 5.27 6.21 -17.71
N ALA A 56 4.95 4.96 -18.07
CA ALA A 56 4.57 3.94 -17.10
C ALA A 56 5.82 3.36 -16.41
N GLY A 57 6.06 3.73 -15.16
CA GLY A 57 7.04 3.01 -14.34
C GLY A 57 6.99 3.30 -12.86
N VAL A 58 5.94 3.97 -12.38
CA VAL A 58 5.97 4.68 -11.10
C VAL A 58 4.97 4.05 -10.12
N PRO A 59 5.42 3.16 -9.22
CA PRO A 59 4.51 2.37 -8.38
C PRO A 59 3.57 3.23 -7.53
N LYS A 60 4.04 4.35 -6.98
CA LYS A 60 3.24 5.18 -6.05
C LYS A 60 2.10 5.95 -6.71
N GLU A 61 2.09 6.04 -8.04
CA GLU A 61 1.07 6.76 -8.79
C GLU A 61 -0.23 5.97 -9.02
N TYR A 62 -0.17 4.65 -8.81
CA TYR A 62 -1.34 3.76 -8.78
C TYR A 62 -1.43 2.93 -7.49
N SER A 63 -0.33 2.78 -6.76
CA SER A 63 -0.31 2.03 -5.51
C SER A 63 -0.84 2.88 -4.37
N PHE A 64 -1.69 2.25 -3.55
CA PHE A 64 -2.21 2.87 -2.34
C PHE A 64 -2.05 1.95 -1.14
N CYS A 65 -1.91 2.56 0.03
CA CYS A 65 -2.02 1.88 1.31
C CYS A 65 -2.40 2.88 2.40
N VAL A 66 -3.57 2.69 3.00
CA VAL A 66 -4.13 3.52 4.07
C VAL A 66 -4.52 2.65 5.25
N ARG A 67 -4.38 3.19 6.46
CA ARG A 67 -4.92 2.59 7.68
C ARG A 67 -6.25 3.26 8.02
N ALA A 68 -7.28 2.46 8.23
CA ALA A 68 -8.61 2.92 8.63
C ALA A 68 -8.95 2.39 10.03
N ASN A 69 -9.43 3.28 10.89
CA ASN A 69 -9.81 2.97 12.26
C ASN A 69 -11.25 3.40 12.50
N ASN A 70 -12.06 2.50 13.03
CA ASN A 70 -13.35 2.86 13.59
C ASN A 70 -13.18 3.25 15.06
N LEU A 71 -13.34 4.53 15.37
CA LEU A 71 -13.23 5.08 16.72
C LEU A 71 -14.53 4.96 17.53
N SER A 72 -15.65 4.61 16.89
CA SER A 72 -16.95 4.50 17.55
C SER A 72 -17.15 3.16 18.28
N ASP A 73 -18.23 3.06 19.05
CA ASP A 73 -18.66 1.82 19.73
C ASP A 73 -19.66 1.02 18.89
N THR A 74 -19.95 1.45 17.67
CA THR A 74 -20.87 0.80 16.73
C THR A 74 -20.14 0.39 15.46
N GLU A 75 -20.69 -0.59 14.75
CA GLU A 75 -20.18 -0.94 13.43
C GLU A 75 -20.31 0.26 12.47
N GLN A 76 -19.29 0.47 11.64
CA GLN A 76 -19.29 1.50 10.61
C GLN A 76 -19.02 0.86 9.25
N THR A 77 -19.74 1.32 8.24
CA THR A 77 -19.51 0.93 6.85
C THR A 77 -19.02 2.15 6.11
N ILE A 78 -17.80 2.08 5.57
CA ILE A 78 -17.20 3.19 4.83
C ILE A 78 -16.86 2.79 3.40
N THR A 79 -16.81 3.79 2.52
CA THR A 79 -16.28 3.67 1.17
C THR A 79 -15.03 4.52 1.04
N LEU A 80 -13.96 3.91 0.55
CA LEU A 80 -12.69 4.55 0.25
C LEU A 80 -12.51 4.60 -1.28
N ARG A 81 -12.48 5.82 -1.82
CA ARG A 81 -12.18 6.10 -3.22
C ARG A 81 -10.70 6.43 -3.36
N PHE A 82 -9.94 5.58 -4.04
CA PHE A 82 -8.53 5.87 -4.34
C PHE A 82 -8.42 6.41 -5.75
N LEU A 83 -7.90 7.63 -5.89
CA LEU A 83 -7.64 8.26 -7.17
C LEU A 83 -6.31 7.77 -7.76
N PHE A 84 -6.27 7.56 -9.07
CA PHE A 84 -5.05 7.23 -9.79
C PHE A 84 -4.49 8.45 -10.53
N SER A 85 -3.17 8.51 -10.70
CA SER A 85 -2.58 9.52 -11.58
C SER A 85 -2.91 9.22 -13.05
N PRO A 86 -2.77 10.18 -13.98
CA PRO A 86 -2.90 9.93 -15.42
C PRO A 86 -1.96 8.85 -15.97
N ALA A 87 -0.80 8.63 -15.35
CA ALA A 87 0.11 7.53 -15.67
C ALA A 87 -0.28 6.24 -14.92
N GLY A 88 -0.65 6.38 -13.63
CA GLY A 88 -1.07 5.28 -12.77
C GLY A 88 -2.29 4.51 -13.31
N ARG A 89 -3.26 5.20 -13.92
CA ARG A 89 -4.45 4.57 -14.53
C ARG A 89 -4.15 3.66 -15.73
N GLN A 90 -2.93 3.69 -16.27
CA GLN A 90 -2.54 2.80 -17.36
C GLN A 90 -2.23 1.37 -16.85
N TYR A 91 -1.98 1.22 -15.55
CA TYR A 91 -1.75 -0.09 -14.94
C TYR A 91 -3.06 -0.87 -14.81
N LEU A 92 -3.09 -2.04 -15.42
CA LEU A 92 -4.28 -2.89 -15.51
C LEU A 92 -4.71 -3.42 -14.13
N ALA A 93 -5.91 -3.03 -13.69
CA ALA A 93 -6.75 -3.68 -12.67
C ALA A 93 -5.98 -4.21 -11.43
N PRO A 94 -5.41 -3.33 -10.59
CA PRO A 94 -4.74 -3.76 -9.37
C PRO A 94 -5.76 -4.47 -8.47
N HIS A 95 -5.47 -5.69 -8.07
CA HIS A 95 -6.25 -6.38 -7.06
C HIS A 95 -6.17 -5.63 -5.73
N HIS A 96 -7.29 -5.52 -5.01
CA HIS A 96 -7.32 -4.79 -3.75
C HIS A 96 -7.30 -5.74 -2.56
N TRP A 97 -6.73 -5.26 -1.46
CA TRP A 97 -6.44 -6.07 -0.29
C TRP A 97 -6.83 -5.33 0.97
N ILE A 98 -7.35 -6.08 1.95
CA ILE A 98 -7.55 -5.59 3.31
C ILE A 98 -6.73 -6.46 4.27
N LYS A 99 -5.94 -5.83 5.14
CA LYS A 99 -5.26 -6.50 6.25
C LYS A 99 -6.16 -6.44 7.48
N LYS A 100 -6.62 -7.60 7.95
CA LYS A 100 -7.33 -7.75 9.24
C LYS A 100 -6.66 -8.85 10.05
N PHE A 101 -6.53 -8.64 11.36
CA PHE A 101 -5.94 -9.63 12.28
C PHE A 101 -4.57 -10.19 11.82
N GLY A 102 -3.75 -9.33 11.20
CA GLY A 102 -2.43 -9.69 10.70
C GLY A 102 -2.38 -10.38 9.33
N ALA A 103 -3.53 -10.70 8.72
CA ALA A 103 -3.60 -11.38 7.43
C ALA A 103 -4.20 -10.49 6.34
N TRP A 104 -3.63 -10.57 5.14
CA TRP A 104 -4.17 -9.94 3.94
C TRP A 104 -5.23 -10.85 3.32
N THR A 105 -6.40 -10.28 3.02
CA THR A 105 -7.45 -10.92 2.25
C THR A 105 -7.85 -10.04 1.07
N TRP A 106 -8.41 -10.67 0.04
CA TRP A 106 -8.98 -9.96 -1.10
C TRP A 106 -10.09 -8.99 -0.67
N ALA A 107 -10.13 -7.85 -1.34
CA ALA A 107 -11.16 -6.84 -1.17
C ALA A 107 -11.85 -6.60 -2.52
N ASP A 108 -13.18 -6.65 -2.50
CA ASP A 108 -13.97 -6.40 -3.69
C ASP A 108 -14.09 -4.89 -3.94
N ALA A 109 -13.78 -4.48 -5.17
CA ALA A 109 -14.12 -3.14 -5.65
C ALA A 109 -15.64 -3.04 -5.84
N THR A 110 -16.21 -1.96 -5.34
CA THR A 110 -17.62 -1.59 -5.61
C THR A 110 -17.77 -0.75 -6.89
N SER A 111 -16.67 -0.16 -7.36
CA SER A 111 -16.51 0.51 -8.64
C SER A 111 -15.06 0.35 -9.08
N ASP A 112 -14.84 0.06 -10.36
CA ASP A 112 -13.53 0.01 -11.00
C ASP A 112 -13.60 0.91 -12.24
N ASP A 113 -13.18 2.16 -12.07
CA ASP A 113 -13.04 3.15 -13.14
C ASP A 113 -11.55 3.27 -13.47
N ARG A 114 -11.21 3.71 -14.68
CA ARG A 114 -9.82 3.98 -15.03
C ARG A 114 -9.20 5.02 -14.11
N ASP A 115 -9.97 6.01 -13.66
CA ASP A 115 -9.41 7.12 -12.89
C ASP A 115 -9.44 6.88 -11.37
N TYR A 116 -10.20 5.90 -10.88
CA TYR A 116 -10.32 5.59 -9.46
C TYR A 116 -10.91 4.20 -9.18
N VAL A 117 -10.69 3.72 -7.96
CA VAL A 117 -11.39 2.54 -7.40
C VAL A 117 -12.13 2.90 -6.11
N ASP A 118 -13.37 2.42 -5.98
CA ASP A 118 -14.12 2.50 -4.72
C ASP A 118 -14.11 1.15 -3.99
N ILE A 119 -13.53 1.11 -2.79
CA ILE A 119 -13.50 -0.07 -1.92
C ILE A 119 -14.41 0.17 -0.73
N LYS A 120 -15.38 -0.73 -0.54
CA LYS A 120 -16.29 -0.68 0.61
C LYS A 120 -15.79 -1.62 1.70
N ILE A 121 -15.68 -1.12 2.93
CA ILE A 121 -15.26 -1.90 4.08
C ILE A 121 -16.25 -1.77 5.23
N ASN A 122 -16.48 -2.89 5.94
CA ASN A 122 -17.19 -2.92 7.20
C ASN A 122 -16.16 -2.99 8.33
N LEU A 123 -16.30 -2.10 9.30
CA LEU A 123 -15.42 -1.95 10.44
C LEU A 123 -16.21 -2.21 11.73
N ALA A 124 -15.84 -3.26 12.46
CA ALA A 124 -16.34 -3.50 13.81
C ALA A 124 -15.95 -2.34 14.75
N PRO A 125 -16.64 -2.18 15.89
CA PRO A 125 -16.26 -1.19 16.89
C PRO A 125 -14.78 -1.31 17.27
N LYS A 126 -14.06 -0.18 17.28
CA LYS A 126 -12.61 -0.13 17.58
C LYS A 126 -11.72 -0.94 16.62
N GLU A 127 -12.23 -1.38 15.48
CA GLU A 127 -11.44 -2.14 14.51
C GLU A 127 -10.47 -1.22 13.77
N GLN A 128 -9.27 -1.74 13.55
CA GLN A 128 -8.25 -1.15 12.70
C GLN A 128 -7.95 -2.12 11.56
N VAL A 129 -7.91 -1.59 10.33
CA VAL A 129 -7.59 -2.35 9.12
C VAL A 129 -6.67 -1.55 8.22
N TRP A 130 -5.95 -2.24 7.33
CA TRP A 130 -5.22 -1.62 6.24
C TRP A 130 -5.92 -1.93 4.94
N VAL A 131 -5.97 -0.97 4.03
CA VAL A 131 -6.52 -1.17 2.68
C VAL A 131 -5.44 -0.78 1.69
N ALA A 132 -5.11 -1.68 0.76
CA ALA A 132 -3.98 -1.51 -0.14
C ALA A 132 -4.22 -2.09 -1.54
N SER A 133 -3.41 -1.65 -2.50
CA SER A 133 -3.37 -2.16 -3.88
C SER A 133 -2.58 -3.46 -4.05
N ALA A 134 -1.94 -3.94 -2.98
CA ALA A 134 -1.17 -5.19 -2.92
C ALA A 134 -1.06 -5.67 -1.47
N PRO A 135 -0.77 -6.96 -1.21
CA PRO A 135 -0.47 -7.45 0.12
C PRO A 135 0.95 -7.02 0.50
N LEU A 136 1.10 -5.78 0.96
CA LEU A 136 2.39 -5.17 1.26
C LEU A 136 3.03 -5.81 2.50
N GLU A 137 4.34 -6.00 2.43
CA GLU A 137 5.17 -6.51 3.51
C GLU A 137 6.15 -5.43 3.96
N GLU A 138 6.28 -5.26 5.27
CA GLU A 138 7.19 -4.28 5.84
C GLU A 138 8.66 -4.71 5.61
N PRO A 139 9.59 -3.77 5.39
CA PRO A 139 10.99 -4.11 5.08
C PRO A 139 11.65 -5.02 6.13
N ASP A 140 11.38 -4.78 7.41
CA ASP A 140 11.96 -5.57 8.51
C ASP A 140 11.40 -7.01 8.54
N GLU A 141 10.14 -7.19 8.17
CA GLU A 141 9.52 -8.52 8.04
C GLU A 141 10.13 -9.31 6.89
N VAL A 142 10.49 -8.66 5.77
CA VAL A 142 11.22 -9.32 4.68
C VAL A 142 12.58 -9.82 5.18
N VAL A 143 13.33 -8.99 5.91
CA VAL A 143 14.63 -9.38 6.48
C VAL A 143 14.47 -10.53 7.46
N ARG A 144 13.51 -10.46 8.38
CA ARG A 144 13.21 -11.53 9.35
C ARG A 144 12.90 -12.84 8.65
N LYS A 145 12.02 -12.83 7.64
CA LYS A 145 11.68 -14.03 6.85
C LYS A 145 12.89 -14.61 6.14
N CYS A 146 13.79 -13.78 5.61
CA CYS A 146 15.03 -14.27 5.01
C CYS A 146 15.93 -14.99 6.03
N ILE A 147 16.09 -14.43 7.22
CA ILE A 147 16.88 -15.07 8.30
C ILE A 147 16.23 -16.40 8.71
N GLU A 148 14.92 -16.42 8.93
CA GLU A 148 14.19 -17.64 9.32
C GLU A 148 14.27 -18.73 8.25
N LEU A 149 14.22 -18.38 6.97
CA LEU A 149 14.38 -19.34 5.89
C LEU A 149 15.79 -19.94 5.86
N ALA A 150 16.83 -19.14 6.11
CA ALA A 150 18.21 -19.64 6.20
C ALA A 150 18.44 -20.50 7.45
N ASP A 151 17.78 -20.19 8.57
CA ASP A 151 17.84 -21.00 9.79
C ASP A 151 17.11 -22.35 9.62
N TYR A 152 16.04 -22.37 8.83
CA TYR A 152 15.20 -23.55 8.64
C TYR A 152 15.74 -24.51 7.56
N PHE A 153 16.37 -23.99 6.50
CA PHE A 153 16.85 -24.78 5.37
C PHE A 153 18.38 -24.75 5.25
N ASP A 154 19.01 -25.92 5.34
CA ASP A 154 20.47 -26.10 5.32
C ASP A 154 21.16 -25.72 4.00
N PHE A 155 20.41 -25.65 2.90
CA PHE A 155 20.89 -25.20 1.59
C PHE A 155 20.67 -23.70 1.34
N LEU A 156 20.14 -22.95 2.30
CA LEU A 156 19.98 -21.50 2.19
C LEU A 156 20.98 -20.80 3.10
N THR A 157 21.60 -19.73 2.60
CA THR A 157 22.45 -18.85 3.42
C THR A 157 21.94 -17.42 3.32
N TYR A 158 21.75 -16.78 4.48
CA TYR A 158 21.42 -15.36 4.56
C TYR A 158 22.69 -14.49 4.50
N ARG A 159 22.66 -13.43 3.71
CA ARG A 159 23.71 -12.41 3.65
C ARG A 159 23.12 -11.01 3.47
N GLU A 160 23.60 -10.03 4.24
CA GLU A 160 23.39 -8.60 3.93
C GLU A 160 24.47 -8.16 2.94
N ILE A 161 24.09 -7.68 1.75
CA ILE A 161 25.06 -7.28 0.71
C ILE A 161 25.34 -5.78 0.69
N GLY A 162 24.62 -5.02 1.50
CA GLY A 162 24.74 -3.57 1.57
C GLY A 162 23.49 -2.96 2.19
N ARG A 163 23.39 -1.65 2.06
CA ARG A 163 22.27 -0.84 2.56
C ARG A 163 21.77 0.10 1.49
N SER A 164 20.47 0.37 1.50
CA SER A 164 19.86 1.40 0.65
C SER A 164 20.32 2.79 1.09
N GLU A 165 20.00 3.82 0.30
CA GLU A 165 20.24 5.22 0.66
C GLU A 165 19.61 5.60 2.00
N GLN A 166 18.47 5.00 2.33
CA GLN A 166 17.76 5.20 3.60
C GLN A 166 18.34 4.34 4.75
N GLY A 167 19.45 3.64 4.53
CA GLY A 167 20.12 2.82 5.53
C GLY A 167 19.49 1.45 5.78
N ARG A 168 18.48 1.05 4.98
CA ARG A 168 17.78 -0.24 5.14
C ARG A 168 18.66 -1.39 4.61
N PRO A 169 18.73 -2.54 5.30
CA PRO A 169 19.46 -3.71 4.81
C PRO A 169 18.99 -4.17 3.44
N ILE A 170 19.91 -4.65 2.62
CA ILE A 170 19.62 -5.36 1.37
C ILE A 170 19.88 -6.85 1.63
N PRO A 171 18.84 -7.63 2.01
CA PRO A 171 18.98 -9.05 2.31
C PRO A 171 19.11 -9.88 1.03
N VAL A 172 19.95 -10.91 1.08
CA VAL A 172 20.07 -11.92 0.02
C VAL A 172 19.97 -13.31 0.65
N LEU A 173 19.20 -14.17 -0.01
CA LEU A 173 19.18 -15.60 0.22
C LEU A 173 19.94 -16.28 -0.91
N GLU A 174 21.04 -16.95 -0.57
CA GLU A 174 21.91 -17.64 -1.52
C GLU A 174 21.65 -19.16 -1.45
N THR A 175 21.66 -19.81 -2.60
CA THR A 175 21.71 -21.29 -2.73
C THR A 175 23.11 -21.70 -3.20
N PRO A 176 23.55 -22.95 -2.97
CA PRO A 176 24.78 -23.48 -3.56
C PRO A 176 24.82 -23.26 -5.08
N GLU A 177 26.01 -22.98 -5.62
CA GLU A 177 26.22 -22.96 -7.07
C GLU A 177 25.85 -24.31 -7.68
N ARG A 178 25.17 -24.27 -8.84
CA ARG A 178 24.77 -25.47 -9.60
C ARG A 178 25.87 -25.95 -10.52
#